data_AF-A0A165ZPD3-F1
#
_entry.id   AF-A0A165ZPD3-F1
#
_cell.length_a   1.000
_cell.length_b   1.000
_cell.length_c   1.000
_cell.angle_alpha   90.00
_cell.angle_beta   90.00
_cell.angle_gamma   90.00
#
_symmetry.space_group_name_H-M   'P 1'
#
loop_
_entity.id
_entity.type
_entity.pdbx_description
1 polymer ?
#
loop_
_entity_poly.entity_id
_entity_poly.type
_entity_poly.pdbx_seq_one_letter_code
_entity_poly.pdbx_strand_id
1 'polypeptide(L)' 'MLYPRRVFIAALVLATKFIDDAWYKNGSWGELMDVSGREVSLWEHELGEALNWRLWVGKSSILP' A
#
# COMPACT_ATOMS: atom_id res chain seq x y z
N MET A 1 -0.90 -2.02 -15.34
CA MET A 1 -1.54 -0.72 -15.69
C MET A 1 -2.43 -0.35 -14.52
N LEU A 2 -1.86 0.41 -13.59
CA LEU A 2 -2.54 0.90 -12.40
C LEU A 2 -3.56 1.98 -12.77
N TYR A 3 -4.86 1.65 -12.71
CA TYR A 3 -5.93 2.66 -12.78
C TYR A 3 -5.99 3.46 -11.46
N PRO A 4 -6.48 4.72 -11.46
CA PRO A 4 -6.47 5.59 -10.28
C PRO A 4 -7.04 4.94 -9.01
N ARG A 5 -8.13 4.17 -9.13
CA ARG A 5 -8.72 3.40 -8.01
C ARG A 5 -7.74 2.39 -7.41
N ARG A 6 -6.98 1.66 -8.23
CA ARG A 6 -6.03 0.64 -7.76
C ARG A 6 -4.84 1.27 -7.05
N VAL A 7 -4.34 2.40 -7.56
CA VAL A 7 -3.27 3.18 -6.92
C VAL A 7 -3.72 3.65 -5.54
N PHE A 8 -4.92 4.22 -5.45
CA PHE A 8 -5.44 4.73 -4.18
C PHE A 8 -5.59 3.63 -3.14
N ILE A 9 -6.16 2.48 -3.52
CA ILE A 9 -6.31 1.33 -2.62
C ILE A 9 -4.95 0.80 -2.20
N ALA A 10 -4.04 0.54 -3.14
CA ALA A 10 -2.71 0.03 -2.82
C ALA A 10 -1.93 0.99 -1.90
N ALA A 11 -2.06 2.31 -2.10
CA ALA A 11 -1.46 3.31 -1.23
C ALA A 11 -2.04 3.25 0.18
N LEU A 12 -3.36 3.09 0.31
CA LEU A 12 -4.04 2.97 1.60
C LEU A 12 -3.62 1.70 2.35
N VAL A 13 -3.56 0.55 1.66
CA VAL A 13 -3.14 -0.71 2.29
C VAL A 13 -1.67 -0.65 2.72
N LEU A 14 -0.78 -0.15 1.85
CA LEU A 14 0.64 0.04 2.18
C LEU A 14 0.81 1.00 3.36
N ALA A 15 0.11 2.13 3.37
CA ALA A 15 0.17 3.10 4.47
C ALA A 15 -0.33 2.49 5.79
N THR A 16 -1.43 1.73 5.75
CA THR A 16 -1.98 1.07 6.93
C THR A 16 -1.02 0.05 7.50
N LYS A 17 -0.43 -0.81 6.66
CA LYS A 17 0.60 -1.78 7.07
C LYS A 17 1.90 -1.15 7.56
N PHE A 18 2.20 0.05 7.07
CA PHE A 18 3.41 0.76 7.42
C PHE A 18 3.28 1.52 8.76
N ILE A 19 2.07 1.96 9.12
CA ILE A 19 1.80 2.72 10.36
C ILE A 19 1.31 1.82 11.50
N ASP A 20 0.54 0.77 11.19
CA ASP A 20 -0.15 -0.05 12.18
C ASP A 20 0.43 -1.48 12.25
N ASP A 21 0.78 -1.92 13.45
CA ASP A 21 1.27 -3.28 13.71
C ASP A 21 0.14 -4.33 13.65
N ALA A 22 -1.13 -3.92 13.80
CA ALA A 22 -2.30 -4.79 13.78
C ALA A 22 -3.04 -4.78 12.43
N TRP A 23 -2.29 -4.90 11.33
CA TRP A 23 -2.86 -4.76 9.99
C TRP A 23 -3.80 -5.91 9.58
N TYR A 24 -4.92 -5.54 8.94
CA TYR A 24 -5.87 -6.49 8.35
C TYR A 24 -5.22 -7.30 7.21
N LYS A 25 -5.49 -8.60 7.18
CA LYS A 25 -4.99 -9.49 6.12
C LYS A 25 -5.45 -9.01 4.74
N ASN A 26 -4.63 -9.27 3.71
CA ASN A 26 -4.96 -8.94 2.32
C ASN A 26 -6.27 -9.56 1.84
N GLY A 27 -6.71 -10.68 2.45
CA GLY A 27 -8.03 -11.27 2.20
C GLY A 27 -9.19 -10.34 2.59
N SER A 28 -9.12 -9.69 3.75
CA SER A 28 -10.16 -8.75 4.22
C SER A 28 -10.21 -7.49 3.35
N TRP A 29 -9.06 -7.01 2.89
CA TRP A 29 -8.99 -5.94 1.89
C TRP A 29 -9.55 -6.36 0.54
N GLY A 30 -9.38 -7.63 0.16
CA GLY A 30 -9.99 -8.21 -1.03
C GLY A 30 -11.51 -8.24 -0.95
N GLU A 31 -12.06 -8.76 0.16
CA GLU A 31 -13.51 -8.78 0.42
C GLU A 31 -14.11 -7.37 0.40
N LEU A 32 -13.45 -6.37 0.99
CA LEU A 32 -13.90 -4.98 1.00
C LEU A 32 -13.97 -4.36 -0.41
N MET A 33 -13.06 -4.78 -1.29
CA MET A 33 -12.87 -4.17 -2.61
C MET A 33 -13.46 -4.99 -3.75
N ASP A 34 -14.11 -6.11 -3.42
CA ASP A 34 -14.65 -7.14 -4.32
C ASP A 34 -13.58 -7.71 -5.28
N VAL A 35 -12.39 -8.00 -4.75
CA VAL A 35 -11.27 -8.60 -5.48
C VAL A 35 -10.58 -9.69 -4.69
N SER A 36 -9.77 -10.50 -5.35
CA SER A 36 -8.98 -11.50 -4.64
C SER A 36 -7.88 -10.84 -3.80
N GLY A 37 -7.57 -11.42 -2.64
CA GLY A 37 -6.43 -10.96 -1.83
C GLY A 37 -5.09 -11.02 -2.59
N ARG A 38 -4.99 -11.89 -3.60
CA ARG A 38 -3.84 -11.96 -4.51
C ARG A 38 -3.70 -10.71 -5.37
N GLU A 39 -4.82 -10.18 -5.88
CA GLU A 39 -4.82 -8.93 -6.65
C GLU A 39 -4.41 -7.75 -5.79
N VAL A 40 -4.87 -7.70 -4.53
CA VAL A 40 -4.42 -6.68 -3.56
C VAL A 40 -2.91 -6.74 -3.39
N SER A 41 -2.34 -7.93 -3.13
CA SER A 41 -0.89 -8.12 -3.02
C SER A 41 -0.13 -7.68 -4.28
N LEU A 42 -0.69 -7.93 -5.47
CA LEU A 42 -0.11 -7.50 -6.74
C LEU A 42 -0.08 -5.98 -6.86
N TRP A 43 -1.16 -5.30 -6.48
CA TRP A 43 -1.21 -3.83 -6.55
C TRP A 43 -0.29 -3.18 -5.51
N GLU A 44 -0.20 -3.74 -4.30
CA GLU A 44 0.78 -3.31 -3.29
C GLU A 44 2.21 -3.42 -3.83
N HIS A 45 2.54 -4.54 -4.47
CA HIS A 45 3.86 -4.75 -5.03
C HIS A 45 4.14 -3.81 -6.21
N GLU A 46 3.21 -3.68 -7.18
CA GLU A 46 3.35 -2.78 -8.34
C GLU A 46 3.53 -1.32 -7.88
N LEU A 47 2.80 -0.89 -6.84
CA LEU A 47 2.94 0.45 -6.28
C LEU A 47 4.21 0.61 -5.44
N GLY A 48 4.56 -0.39 -4.63
CA GLY A 48 5.78 -0.39 -3.83
C GLY A 48 7.03 -0.27 -4.68
N GLU A 49 7.12 -1.06 -5.76
CA GLU A 49 8.18 -0.98 -6.77
C GLU A 49 8.22 0.41 -7.43
N ALA A 50 7.07 0.96 -7.84
CA ALA A 50 7.01 2.29 -8.44
C ALA A 50 7.49 3.41 -7.48
N LEU A 51 7.25 3.26 -6.18
CA LEU A 51 7.71 4.16 -5.13
C LEU A 51 9.15 3.86 -4.66
N ASN A 52 9.83 2.86 -5.24
CA ASN A 52 11.12 2.34 -4.78
C ASN A 52 11.11 1.98 -3.28
N TRP A 53 9.96 1.51 -2.77
CA TRP A 53 9.72 1.22 -1.37
C TRP A 53 10.00 2.38 -0.40
N ARG A 54 10.03 3.63 -0.90
CA ARG A 54 10.20 4.84 -0.09
C ARG A 54 8.84 5.31 0.44
N LEU A 55 8.30 4.55 1.39
CA LEU A 55 6.97 4.80 1.97
C LEU A 55 6.97 5.88 3.06
N TRP A 56 8.12 6.15 3.68
CA TRP A 56 8.26 7.19 4.69
C TRP A 56 8.40 8.57 4.05
N VAL A 57 7.46 9.47 4.35
CA VAL A 57 7.53 10.90 4.01
C VAL A 57 7.74 11.71 5.28
N GLY A 58 8.85 11.49 5.98
CA GLY A 58 9.28 12.40 7.04
C GLY A 58 10.12 13.54 6.47
N LYS A 59 10.12 14.70 7.13
CA LYS A 59 11.18 15.69 6.92
C LYS A 59 12.49 14.96 7.17
N SER A 60 13.35 14.87 6.16
CA SER A 60 14.76 14.59 6.40
C SER A 60 15.20 15.62 7.44
N SER A 61 15.44 15.18 8.65
CA SER A 61 16.19 15.96 9.62
C SER A 61 17.59 16.06 9.05
N ILE A 62 17.76 16.97 8.10
CA ILE A 62 19.02 17.63 7.85
C ILE A 62 19.24 18.39 9.15
N LEU A 63 19.77 17.68 10.14
CA LEU A 63 20.36 18.31 11.30
C LEU A 63 21.49 19.18 10.74
N PRO A 64 21.49 20.50 10.97
CA PRO A 64 22.64 21.34 10.66
C PRO A 64 23.86 20.91 11.49
#